data_AF-A0A2W4MET9-F1
#
_entry.id   AF-A0A2W4MET9-F1
#
_cell.length_a   1.000
_cell.length_b   1.000
_cell.length_c   1.000
_cell.angle_alpha   90.00
_cell.angle_beta   90.00
_cell.angle_gamma   90.00
#
_symmetry.space_group_name_H-M   'P 1'
#
loop_
_entity.id
_entity.type
_entity.pdbx_description
1 polymer ?
#
loop_
_entity_poly.entity_id
_entity_poly.type
_entity_poly.pdbx_seq_one_letter_code
_entity_poly.pdbx_strand_id
1 'polypeptide(L)' 'MVLLTREGALSEPAPYIQGRFGPAYRAQIEHFVACLHEGRQPAVGGADALAAIEIGVAATRSAAEGRPVALDELR' A
#
# COMPACT_ATOMS: atom_id res chain seq x y z
N MET A 1 -0.93 21.18 0.39
CA MET A 1 0.12 22.19 0.17
C MET A 1 0.88 22.32 1.48
N VAL A 2 2.20 22.19 1.48
CA VAL A 2 3.02 22.39 2.69
C VAL A 2 3.59 23.79 2.63
N LEU A 3 3.40 24.57 3.69
CA LEU A 3 4.02 25.87 3.89
C LEU A 3 5.19 25.69 4.86
N LEU A 4 6.39 26.05 4.43
CA LEU A 4 7.58 26.03 5.28
C LEU A 4 7.72 27.39 5.97
N THR A 5 7.73 27.41 7.30
CA THR A 5 8.00 28.60 8.11
C THR A 5 9.24 28.35 8.98
N ARG A 6 9.72 29.40 9.66
CA ARG A 6 10.85 29.28 10.60
C ARG A 6 10.51 28.39 11.81
N GLU A 7 9.22 28.22 12.12
CA GLU A 7 8.72 27.44 13.24
C GLU A 7 8.49 25.96 12.87
N GLY A 8 8.56 25.62 11.58
CA GLY A 8 8.41 24.26 11.08
C GLY A 8 7.60 24.18 9.78
N ALA A 9 7.18 22.96 9.43
CA ALA A 9 6.29 22.73 8.31
C ALA A 9 4.82 22.78 8.76
N LEU A 10 4.05 23.70 8.21
CA LEU A 10 2.60 23.73 8.34
C LEU A 10 1.98 23.06 7.13
N SER A 11 1.14 22.06 7.36
CA SER A 11 0.39 21.37 6.31
C SER A 11 -1.08 21.37 6.69
N GLU A 12 -1.94 21.64 5.70
CA GLU A 12 -3.32 21.15 5.75
C GLU A 12 -3.28 19.63 6.01
N PRO A 13 -4.02 19.10 7.00
CA PRO A 13 -4.13 17.66 7.18
C PRO A 13 -4.62 17.09 5.85
N ALA A 14 -3.82 16.23 5.22
CA ALA A 14 -4.29 15.53 4.03
C ALA A 14 -5.59 14.82 4.42
N PRO A 15 -6.64 14.88 3.58
CA PRO A 15 -7.86 14.14 3.88
C PRO A 15 -7.45 12.69 4.17
N TYR A 16 -7.94 12.19 5.31
CA TYR A 16 -7.72 10.83 5.80
C TYR A 16 -7.79 9.84 4.63
N ILE A 17 -7.03 8.73 4.65
CA ILE A 17 -6.85 7.75 3.55
C ILE A 17 -8.09 7.58 2.65
N GLN A 18 -9.27 7.46 3.26
CA GLN A 18 -10.59 7.43 2.62
C GLN A 18 -10.84 8.55 1.58
N GLY A 19 -10.55 9.82 1.91
CA GLY A 19 -10.72 10.96 1.01
C GLY A 19 -9.66 11.06 -0.08
N ARG A 20 -8.46 10.50 0.15
CA ARG A 20 -7.39 10.48 -0.86
C ARG A 20 -7.54 9.33 -1.85
N PHE A 21 -7.98 8.16 -1.38
CA PHE A 21 -8.02 6.92 -2.16
C PHE A 21 -9.43 6.40 -2.44
N GLY A 22 -10.48 7.16 -2.11
CA GLY A 22 -11.88 6.79 -2.35
C GLY A 22 -12.15 6.24 -3.76
N PRO A 23 -11.69 6.90 -4.85
CA PRO A 23 -11.84 6.35 -6.21
C PRO A 23 -11.18 4.99 -6.42
N ALA A 24 -10.02 4.74 -5.79
CA ALA A 24 -9.32 3.46 -5.90
C ALA A 24 -10.03 2.33 -5.16
N TYR A 25 -10.55 2.59 -3.95
CA TYR A 25 -11.35 1.60 -3.22
C TYR A 25 -12.65 1.25 -3.96
N ARG A 26 -13.32 2.26 -4.53
CA ARG A 26 -14.49 2.02 -5.37
C ARG A 26 -14.15 1.13 -6.56
N ALA A 27 -13.10 1.46 -7.31
CA ALA A 27 -12.66 0.67 -8.47
C ALA A 27 -12.28 -0.77 -8.09
N GLN A 28 -11.65 -0.97 -6.93
CA GLN A 28 -11.32 -2.30 -6.41
C GLN A 28 -12.57 -3.15 -6.16
N ILE A 29 -13.59 -2.57 -5.51
CA ILE A 29 -14.86 -3.26 -5.22
C ILE A 29 -15.63 -3.55 -6.51
N GLU A 30 -15.74 -2.57 -7.41
CA GLU A 30 -16.39 -2.74 -8.71
C GLU A 30 -15.75 -3.88 -9.52
N HIS A 31 -14.41 -3.92 -9.56
CA HIS A 31 -13.67 -5.00 -10.21
C HIS A 31 -13.95 -6.36 -9.58
N PHE A 32 -13.91 -6.44 -8.25
CA PHE A 32 -14.17 -7.70 -7.53
C PHE A 32 -15.57 -8.23 -7.82
N VAL A 33 -16.60 -7.38 -7.77
CA VAL A 33 -17.98 -7.74 -8.09
C VAL A 33 -18.12 -8.20 -9.55
N ALA A 34 -17.47 -7.52 -10.50
CA ALA A 34 -17.45 -7.95 -11.90
C ALA A 34 -16.83 -9.35 -12.07
N CYS A 35 -15.71 -9.63 -11.37
CA CYS A 35 -15.08 -10.95 -11.38
C CYS A 35 -16.03 -12.05 -10.92
N LEU A 36 -16.82 -11.80 -9.87
CA LEU A 36 -17.80 -12.74 -9.35
C LEU A 36 -18.91 -13.02 -10.35
N HIS A 37 -19.45 -11.98 -11.01
CA HIS A 37 -20.49 -12.14 -12.02
C HIS A 37 -20.00 -12.88 -13.27
N GLU A 38 -18.77 -12.62 -13.70
CA GLU A 38 -18.17 -13.21 -14.90
C GLU A 38 -17.51 -14.57 -14.64
N GLY A 39 -17.42 -15.02 -13.38
CA GLY A 39 -16.78 -16.28 -13.01
C GLY A 39 -15.27 -16.31 -13.28
N ARG A 40 -14.60 -15.14 -13.25
CA ARG A 40 -13.15 -15.01 -13.47
C ARG A 40 -12.39 -14.66 -12.20
N GLN A 41 -11.08 -14.88 -12.20
CA GLN A 41 -10.23 -14.49 -11.08
C GLN A 41 -10.01 -12.96 -11.07
N PRO A 42 -9.93 -12.34 -9.88
CA PRO A 42 -9.46 -10.96 -9.73
C PRO A 42 -8.02 -10.77 -10.23
N ALA A 43 -7.66 -9.53 -10.55
CA ALA A 43 -6.34 -9.21 -11.08
C ALA A 43 -5.24 -9.29 -10.00
N VAL A 44 -5.64 -9.26 -8.73
CA VAL A 44 -4.77 -9.42 -7.56
C VAL A 44 -5.44 -10.38 -6.58
N GLY A 45 -4.66 -11.26 -5.96
CA GLY A 45 -5.13 -12.27 -5.02
C GLY A 45 -4.25 -12.41 -3.79
N GLY A 46 -4.42 -13.52 -3.07
CA GLY A 46 -3.69 -13.78 -1.82
C GLY A 46 -2.16 -13.86 -2.00
N ALA A 47 -1.69 -14.37 -3.14
CA ALA A 47 -0.27 -14.44 -3.45
C ALA A 47 0.37 -13.04 -3.58
N ASP A 48 -0.32 -12.11 -4.24
CA ASP A 48 0.14 -10.72 -4.36
C ASP A 48 0.15 -10.03 -2.98
N ALA A 49 -0.87 -10.30 -2.15
CA ALA A 49 -0.92 -9.78 -0.79
C ALA A 49 0.23 -10.32 0.07
N LEU A 50 0.55 -11.61 -0.01
CA LEU A 50 1.67 -12.21 0.70
C LEU A 50 3.00 -11.58 0.26
N ALA A 51 3.23 -11.46 -1.05
CA ALA A 51 4.44 -10.82 -1.58
C ALA A 51 4.59 -9.37 -1.09
N ALA A 52 3.50 -8.61 -1.02
CA ALA A 52 3.52 -7.24 -0.47
C ALA A 52 3.91 -7.21 1.01
N ILE A 53 3.45 -8.19 1.81
CA ILE A 53 3.83 -8.34 3.22
C ILE A 53 5.30 -8.72 3.35
N GLU A 54 5.80 -9.69 2.56
CA GLU A 54 7.21 -10.08 2.55
C GLU A 54 8.12 -8.87 2.26
N ILE A 55 7.76 -8.04 1.29
CA ILE A 55 8.48 -6.79 0.98
C ILE A 55 8.47 -5.84 2.19
N GLY A 56 7.32 -5.64 2.83
CA GLY A 56 7.20 -4.77 4.00
C GLY A 56 8.06 -5.24 5.18
N VAL A 57 8.10 -6.56 5.43
CA VAL A 57 8.94 -7.17 6.47
C VAL A 57 10.42 -7.00 6.15
N ALA A 58 10.84 -7.31 4.91
CA ALA A 58 12.23 -7.14 4.48
C ALA A 58 12.69 -5.68 4.59
N ALA A 59 11.85 -4.72 4.17
CA ALA A 59 12.15 -3.30 4.27
C ALA A 59 12.28 -2.84 5.73
N THR A 60 11.39 -3.31 6.61
CA THR A 60 11.43 -3.02 8.05
C THR A 60 12.73 -3.55 8.67
N ARG A 61 13.11 -4.78 8.33
CA ARG A 61 14.35 -5.41 8.79
C ARG A 61 15.59 -4.69 8.25
N SER A 62 15.57 -4.31 6.98
CA SER A 62 16.64 -3.54 6.34
C SER A 62 16.87 -2.18 7.03
N ALA A 63 15.78 -1.47 7.36
CA ALA A 63 15.86 -0.22 8.10
C ALA A 63 16.47 -0.40 9.50
N ALA A 64 16.16 -1.50 10.20
CA ALA A 64 16.72 -1.81 11.51
C ALA A 64 18.20 -2.23 11.44
N GLU A 65 18.60 -3.00 10.42
CA GLU A 65 19.95 -3.56 10.31
C GLU A 65 20.93 -2.65 9.56
N GLY A 66 20.45 -1.60 8.88
CA GLY A 66 21.29 -0.69 8.10
C GLY A 66 21.92 -1.33 6.86
N ARG A 67 21.36 -2.45 6.39
CA ARG A 67 21.81 -3.17 5.17
C ARG A 67 20.62 -3.62 4.33
N PRO A 68 20.80 -3.86 3.02
CA PRO A 68 19.80 -4.56 2.23
C PRO A 68 19.48 -5.95 2.79
N VAL A 69 18.20 -6.34 2.76
CA VAL A 69 17.70 -7.67 3.13
C VAL A 69 16.98 -8.25 1.91
N ALA A 70 17.42 -9.41 1.44
CA ALA A 70 16.80 -10.11 0.32
C ALA A 70 15.52 -10.84 0.77
N LEU A 71 14.54 -10.99 -0.12
CA LEU A 71 13.27 -11.68 0.20
C LEU A 71 13.49 -13.16 0.55
N ASP A 72 14.50 -13.79 -0.04
CA ASP A 72 14.86 -15.18 0.26
C ASP A 72 15.37 -15.38 1.70
N GLU A 73 15.75 -14.31 2.42
CA GLU A 73 16.10 -14.38 3.85
C GLU A 73 14.87 -14.50 4.77
N LEU A 74 13.65 -14.40 4.23
CA LEU A 74 12.39 -14.53 4.99
C LEU A 74 11.74 -15.92 4.88
N ARG A 75 12.32 -16.82 4.09
CA ARG A 75 11.79 -18.16 3.79
C ARG A 75 12.37 -19.24 4.69
#